data_AF-X0VVR8-F1
#
_entry.id   AF-X0VVR8-F1
#
_cell.length_a   1.000
_cell.length_b   1.000
_cell.length_c   1.000
_cell.angle_alpha   90.00
_cell.angle_beta   90.00
_cell.angle_gamma   90.00
#
_symmetry.space_group_name_H-M   'P 1'
#
loop_
_entity.id
_entity.type
_entity.pdbx_description
1 polymer ?
#
loop_
_entity_poly.entity_id
_entity_poly.type
_entity_poly.pdbx_seq_one_letter_code
_entity_poly.pdbx_strand_id
1 'polypeptide(L)'
;WNESYPRGARVHDYPRDPRTLAMFRWETGQTPESDPGRWNDWRTAQVTQLVRDIRAVVKYIKPEVKLSAAVGASPSRAKRMHFQDSREWLAENLLDAVYPMNYEENMKSFGKHLDLWASSEMRIPVVTGVMFDNRDGRTVIEQVSRTTKTGSHFSAFAYNSLFERLDRRGKPVKDDRSLSRAALRRQVIPYLRWRASEGVRLAAR
;
A
#
# COMPACT_ATOMS: atom_id res chain seq x y z
N TRP A 1 -15.94 20.48 0.92
CA TRP A 1 -15.45 19.09 1.16
C TRP A 1 -14.56 18.94 2.40
N ASN A 2 -14.38 19.95 3.27
CA ASN A 2 -13.90 19.68 4.64
C ASN A 2 -14.27 20.78 5.65
N GLU A 3 -15.54 21.21 5.67
CA GLU A 3 -16.07 21.99 6.81
C GLU A 3 -16.38 21.09 8.02
N SER A 4 -16.39 19.78 7.80
CA SER A 4 -16.70 18.77 8.81
C SER A 4 -15.71 18.74 9.98
N TYR A 5 -14.46 19.17 9.76
CA TYR A 5 -13.45 19.27 10.81
C TYR A 5 -12.65 20.55 10.70
N PRO A 6 -12.48 21.30 11.81
CA PRO A 6 -11.50 22.38 11.87
C PRO A 6 -10.10 21.87 11.50
N ARG A 7 -9.35 22.69 10.75
CA ARG A 7 -7.95 22.37 10.41
C ARG A 7 -7.15 22.13 11.69
N GLY A 8 -6.52 20.97 11.79
CA GLY A 8 -5.68 20.59 12.94
C GLY A 8 -6.42 19.89 14.08
N ALA A 9 -7.74 19.67 13.97
CA ALA A 9 -8.49 18.90 14.96
C ALA A 9 -8.01 17.44 15.00
N ARG A 10 -7.75 16.93 16.22
CA ARG A 10 -7.56 15.49 16.44
C ARG A 10 -8.92 14.82 16.48
N VAL A 11 -9.24 14.06 15.44
CA VAL A 11 -10.45 13.24 15.40
C VAL A 11 -10.10 11.84 15.86
N HIS A 12 -10.43 11.54 17.11
CA HIS A 12 -10.38 10.17 17.60
C HIS A 12 -11.43 9.36 16.85
N ASP A 13 -11.03 8.20 16.30
CA ASP A 13 -11.95 7.26 15.67
C ASP A 13 -12.73 7.82 14.45
N TYR A 14 -11.99 8.45 13.54
CA TYR A 14 -12.49 9.03 12.28
C TYR A 14 -13.23 8.01 11.38
N PRO A 15 -14.25 8.44 10.60
CA PRO A 15 -14.91 9.76 10.57
C PRO A 15 -16.06 9.89 11.57
N ARG A 16 -16.19 11.05 12.20
CA ARG A 16 -17.27 11.46 13.13
C ARG A 16 -18.11 12.65 12.65
N ASP A 17 -18.17 12.94 11.36
CA ASP A 17 -18.86 14.13 10.87
C ASP A 17 -20.39 13.95 10.92
N PRO A 18 -21.19 15.02 11.05
CA PRO A 18 -22.63 14.90 11.27
C PRO A 18 -23.34 14.06 10.20
N ARG A 19 -22.92 14.17 8.93
CA ARG A 19 -23.52 13.40 7.84
C ARG A 19 -23.22 11.92 7.98
N THR A 20 -21.96 11.55 8.24
CA THR A 20 -21.59 10.15 8.41
C THR A 20 -22.27 9.53 9.64
N LEU A 21 -22.35 10.25 10.76
CA LEU A 21 -23.06 9.79 11.95
C LEU A 21 -24.56 9.59 11.68
N ALA A 22 -25.18 10.50 10.93
CA ALA A 22 -26.58 10.37 10.53
C ALA A 22 -26.81 9.15 9.65
N MET A 23 -25.94 8.89 8.66
CA MET A 23 -26.03 7.69 7.81
C MET A 23 -25.92 6.40 8.63
N PHE A 24 -24.93 6.31 9.53
CA PHE A 24 -24.78 5.14 10.39
C PHE A 24 -26.01 4.91 11.27
N ARG A 25 -26.51 5.96 11.93
CA ARG A 25 -27.70 5.87 12.77
C ARG A 25 -28.93 5.47 11.99
N TRP A 26 -29.10 6.01 10.78
CA TRP A 26 -30.20 5.67 9.90
C TRP A 26 -30.18 4.20 9.47
N GLU A 27 -29.01 3.69 9.07
CA GLU A 27 -28.87 2.32 8.56
C GLU A 27 -28.85 1.24 9.65
N THR A 28 -28.43 1.60 10.87
CA THR A 28 -28.18 0.60 11.92
C THR A 28 -29.04 0.77 13.18
N GLY A 29 -29.62 1.95 13.38
CA GLY A 29 -30.29 2.34 14.62
C GLY A 29 -29.34 2.64 15.79
N GLN A 30 -28.02 2.60 15.59
CA GLN A 30 -26.99 2.74 16.63
C GLN A 30 -26.19 4.04 16.49
N THR A 31 -25.40 4.39 17.52
CA THR A 31 -24.32 5.38 17.42
C THR A 31 -22.96 4.70 17.60
N PRO A 32 -21.85 5.31 17.15
CA PRO A 32 -20.51 4.74 17.37
C PRO A 32 -20.20 4.43 18.83
N GLU A 33 -20.79 5.18 19.77
CA GLU A 33 -20.64 5.00 21.21
C GLU A 33 -21.46 3.83 21.76
N SER A 34 -22.67 3.59 21.22
CA SER A 34 -23.53 2.50 21.69
C SER A 34 -23.08 1.13 21.15
N ASP A 35 -22.47 1.10 19.96
CA ASP A 35 -21.93 -0.12 19.37
C ASP A 35 -20.67 0.14 18.52
N PRO A 36 -19.48 0.24 19.16
CA PRO A 36 -18.22 0.49 18.47
C PRO A 36 -17.82 -0.63 17.48
N GLY A 37 -18.28 -1.86 17.74
CA GLY A 37 -18.02 -3.01 16.87
C GLY A 37 -18.75 -2.86 15.55
N ARG A 38 -20.07 -2.65 15.61
CA ARG A 38 -20.89 -2.41 14.42
C ARG A 38 -20.48 -1.16 13.66
N TRP A 39 -19.95 -0.16 14.35
CA TRP A 39 -19.36 1.02 13.71
C TRP A 39 -18.09 0.70 12.89
N ASN A 40 -17.22 -0.19 13.37
CA ASN A 40 -16.06 -0.66 12.59
C ASN A 40 -16.50 -1.47 11.37
N ASP A 41 -17.47 -2.37 11.55
CA ASP A 41 -17.97 -3.21 10.47
C ASP A 41 -18.67 -2.37 9.40
N TRP A 42 -19.50 -1.41 9.81
CA TRP A 42 -20.16 -0.48 8.90
C TRP A 42 -19.14 0.35 8.11
N ARG A 43 -18.14 0.95 8.77
CA ARG A 43 -17.08 1.69 8.05
C ARG A 43 -16.33 0.79 7.05
N THR A 44 -16.04 -0.45 7.43
CA THR A 44 -15.41 -1.43 6.53
C THR A 44 -16.30 -1.70 5.32
N ALA A 45 -17.60 -1.91 5.54
CA ALA A 45 -18.57 -2.11 4.47
C ALA A 45 -18.67 -0.88 3.53
N GLN A 46 -18.63 0.35 4.07
CA GLN A 46 -18.64 1.56 3.25
C GLN A 46 -17.39 1.69 2.37
N VAL A 47 -16.20 1.39 2.90
CA VAL A 47 -14.97 1.38 2.09
C VAL A 47 -15.04 0.28 1.02
N THR A 48 -15.49 -0.92 1.36
CA THR A 48 -15.69 -1.99 0.37
C THR A 48 -16.71 -1.59 -0.69
N GLN A 49 -17.83 -0.97 -0.33
CA GLN A 49 -18.85 -0.52 -1.27
C GLN A 49 -18.30 0.51 -2.25
N LEU A 50 -17.48 1.45 -1.79
CA LEU A 50 -16.79 2.38 -2.67
C LEU A 50 -15.91 1.65 -3.71
N VAL A 51 -15.20 0.60 -3.31
CA VAL A 51 -14.39 -0.21 -4.24
C VAL A 51 -15.29 -0.94 -5.25
N ARG A 52 -16.44 -1.48 -4.83
CA ARG A 52 -17.45 -2.07 -5.74
C ARG A 52 -17.93 -1.06 -6.77
N ASP A 53 -18.30 0.14 -6.31
CA ASP A 53 -18.82 1.20 -7.19
C ASP A 53 -17.77 1.65 -8.21
N ILE A 54 -16.51 1.84 -7.78
CA ILE A 54 -15.40 2.15 -8.70
C ILE A 54 -15.22 1.04 -9.73
N ARG A 55 -15.24 -0.24 -9.31
CA ARG A 55 -15.14 -1.37 -10.24
C ARG A 55 -16.28 -1.36 -11.26
N ALA A 56 -17.52 -1.15 -10.81
CA ALA A 56 -18.69 -1.11 -11.68
C ALA A 56 -18.56 0.01 -12.73
N VAL A 57 -18.17 1.21 -12.30
CA VAL A 57 -17.94 2.35 -13.20
C VAL A 57 -16.82 2.08 -14.19
N VAL A 58 -15.68 1.53 -13.75
CA VAL A 58 -14.56 1.16 -14.64
C VAL A 58 -15.03 0.14 -15.69
N LYS A 59 -15.77 -0.90 -15.29
CA LYS A 59 -16.29 -1.91 -16.21
C LYS A 59 -17.30 -1.35 -17.21
N TYR A 60 -18.10 -0.37 -16.79
CA TYR A 60 -19.07 0.28 -17.66
C TYR A 60 -18.43 1.23 -18.69
N ILE A 61 -17.49 2.08 -18.25
CA ILE A 61 -16.92 3.14 -19.10
C ILE A 61 -15.74 2.63 -19.94
N LYS A 62 -14.82 1.87 -19.32
CA LYS A 62 -13.54 1.50 -19.94
C LYS A 62 -13.05 0.12 -19.43
N PRO A 63 -13.71 -0.98 -19.84
CA PRO A 63 -13.52 -2.31 -19.26
C PRO A 63 -12.10 -2.90 -19.41
N GLU A 64 -11.28 -2.36 -20.31
CA GLU A 64 -9.89 -2.73 -20.52
C GLU A 64 -8.93 -2.14 -19.49
N VAL A 65 -9.33 -1.07 -18.77
CA VAL A 65 -8.50 -0.49 -17.71
C VAL A 65 -8.47 -1.41 -16.50
N LYS A 66 -7.25 -1.65 -16.01
CA LYS A 66 -7.00 -2.42 -14.79
C LYS A 66 -7.23 -1.56 -13.56
N LEU A 67 -7.96 -2.09 -12.60
CA LEU A 67 -8.15 -1.47 -11.29
C LEU A 67 -7.28 -2.17 -10.26
N SER A 68 -6.40 -1.43 -9.60
CA SER A 68 -5.52 -1.95 -8.55
C SER A 68 -5.62 -1.11 -7.29
N ALA A 69 -5.25 -1.69 -6.14
CA ALA A 69 -5.21 -0.96 -4.87
C ALA A 69 -3.91 -1.19 -4.09
N ALA A 70 -3.43 -0.13 -3.44
CA ALA A 70 -2.46 -0.24 -2.36
C ALA A 70 -3.17 -0.76 -1.10
N VAL A 71 -2.63 -1.82 -0.50
CA VAL A 71 -3.25 -2.50 0.64
C VAL A 71 -2.28 -2.67 1.80
N GLY A 72 -2.78 -2.87 3.01
CA GLY A 72 -1.93 -3.09 4.17
C GLY A 72 -1.15 -4.41 4.08
N ALA A 73 0.08 -4.43 4.61
CA ALA A 73 0.94 -5.62 4.58
C ALA A 73 0.35 -6.83 5.33
N SER A 74 -0.51 -6.58 6.32
CA SER A 74 -1.31 -7.60 7.00
C SER A 74 -2.79 -7.32 6.75
N PRO A 75 -3.52 -8.18 5.99
CA PRO A 75 -4.94 -7.96 5.70
C PRO A 75 -5.80 -7.78 6.96
N SER A 76 -5.59 -8.61 7.99
CA SER A 76 -6.36 -8.54 9.23
C SER A 76 -6.09 -7.26 10.03
N ARG A 77 -4.84 -6.78 10.04
CA ARG A 77 -4.50 -5.49 10.66
C ARG A 77 -5.09 -4.34 9.84
N ALA A 78 -5.03 -4.41 8.52
CA ALA A 78 -5.57 -3.39 7.62
C ALA A 78 -7.09 -3.24 7.77
N LYS A 79 -7.83 -4.35 7.84
CA LYS A 79 -9.26 -4.34 8.14
C LYS A 79 -9.55 -3.68 9.48
N ARG A 80 -8.86 -4.09 10.55
CA ARG A 80 -9.12 -3.58 11.90
C ARG A 80 -8.75 -2.10 12.09
N MET A 81 -7.65 -1.65 11.49
CA MET A 81 -7.08 -0.32 11.76
C MET A 81 -7.44 0.73 10.69
N HIS A 82 -7.79 0.28 9.48
CA HIS A 82 -7.98 1.13 8.32
C HIS A 82 -9.24 0.79 7.52
N PHE A 83 -10.09 -0.11 8.06
CA PHE A 83 -11.36 -0.52 7.43
C PHE A 83 -11.18 -1.07 6.02
N GLN A 84 -9.99 -1.63 5.74
CA GLN A 84 -9.61 -2.14 4.44
C GLN A 84 -9.76 -3.66 4.41
N ASP A 85 -10.90 -4.17 3.92
CA ASP A 85 -11.10 -5.61 3.75
C ASP A 85 -10.61 -6.09 2.38
N SER A 86 -9.30 -6.10 2.20
CA SER A 86 -8.69 -6.58 0.96
C SER A 86 -9.01 -8.04 0.65
N ARG A 87 -9.42 -8.87 1.63
CA ARG A 87 -9.79 -10.27 1.37
C ARG A 87 -11.17 -10.35 0.71
N GLU A 88 -12.13 -9.57 1.22
CA GLU A 88 -13.46 -9.44 0.60
C GLU A 88 -13.34 -8.90 -0.83
N TRP A 89 -12.50 -7.86 -1.04
CA TRP A 89 -12.30 -7.27 -2.36
C TRP A 89 -11.77 -8.27 -3.40
N LEU A 90 -10.92 -9.19 -2.95
CA LEU A 90 -10.37 -10.25 -3.80
C LEU A 90 -11.37 -11.36 -4.05
N ALA A 91 -12.11 -11.79 -3.02
CA ALA A 91 -13.16 -12.80 -3.15
C ALA A 91 -14.25 -12.38 -4.15
N GLU A 92 -14.55 -11.08 -4.21
CA GLU A 92 -15.52 -10.50 -5.14
C GLU A 92 -14.93 -10.10 -6.50
N ASN A 93 -13.64 -10.37 -6.75
CA ASN A 93 -12.94 -9.99 -7.98
C ASN A 93 -13.00 -8.47 -8.28
N LEU A 94 -12.98 -7.64 -7.23
CA LEU A 94 -13.06 -6.19 -7.40
C LEU A 94 -11.75 -5.57 -7.88
N LEU A 95 -10.62 -6.27 -7.80
CA LEU A 95 -9.29 -5.75 -8.16
C LEU A 95 -8.59 -6.68 -9.16
N ASP A 96 -7.88 -6.09 -10.12
CA ASP A 96 -7.02 -6.80 -11.08
C ASP A 96 -5.60 -7.02 -10.54
N ALA A 97 -5.15 -6.22 -9.56
CA ALA A 97 -3.89 -6.41 -8.84
C ALA A 97 -3.94 -5.73 -7.46
N VAL A 98 -3.10 -6.20 -6.53
CA VAL A 98 -2.92 -5.57 -5.20
C VAL A 98 -1.46 -5.26 -4.93
N TYR A 99 -1.23 -4.18 -4.18
CA TYR A 99 0.10 -3.68 -3.83
C TYR A 99 0.25 -3.59 -2.30
N PRO A 100 0.58 -4.71 -1.61
CA PRO A 100 0.77 -4.69 -0.16
C PRO A 100 1.94 -3.78 0.26
N MET A 101 1.67 -2.78 1.10
CA MET A 101 2.63 -1.80 1.60
C MET A 101 3.49 -2.39 2.73
N ASN A 102 4.38 -3.33 2.42
CA ASN A 102 5.24 -4.01 3.39
C ASN A 102 6.51 -3.20 3.69
N TYR A 103 6.36 -2.15 4.48
CA TYR A 103 7.44 -1.21 4.78
C TYR A 103 8.23 -1.52 6.06
N GLU A 104 8.03 -2.72 6.61
CA GLU A 104 8.75 -3.24 7.77
C GLU A 104 10.27 -3.10 7.58
N GLU A 105 10.99 -2.72 8.64
CA GLU A 105 12.46 -2.76 8.64
C GLU A 105 12.98 -4.13 9.09
N ASN A 106 12.24 -4.79 9.99
CA ASN A 106 12.61 -6.09 10.51
C ASN A 106 12.30 -7.20 9.49
N MET A 107 13.33 -7.97 9.10
CA MET A 107 13.20 -9.02 8.08
C MET A 107 12.28 -10.19 8.48
N LYS A 108 12.10 -10.46 9.79
CA LYS A 108 11.16 -11.49 10.25
C LYS A 108 9.72 -11.03 10.05
N SER A 109 9.40 -9.80 10.44
CA SER A 109 8.07 -9.19 10.20
C SER A 109 7.79 -9.06 8.70
N PHE A 110 8.79 -8.60 7.93
CA PHE A 110 8.68 -8.49 6.47
C PHE A 110 8.37 -9.84 5.82
N GLY A 111 9.11 -10.91 6.18
CA GLY A 111 8.87 -12.26 5.68
C GLY A 111 7.48 -12.79 6.03
N LYS A 112 7.04 -12.62 7.29
CA LYS A 112 5.68 -13.01 7.70
C LYS A 112 4.60 -12.35 6.85
N HIS A 113 4.75 -11.07 6.52
CA HIS A 113 3.81 -10.38 5.64
C HIS A 113 3.88 -10.87 4.20
N LEU A 114 5.07 -11.21 3.67
CA LEU A 114 5.17 -11.87 2.36
C LEU A 114 4.38 -13.18 2.34
N ASP A 115 4.54 -14.02 3.36
CA ASP A 115 3.87 -15.33 3.44
C ASP A 115 2.34 -15.18 3.47
N LEU A 116 1.81 -14.16 4.13
CA LEU A 116 0.37 -13.86 4.15
C LEU A 116 -0.21 -13.55 2.76
N TRP A 117 0.61 -12.99 1.88
CA TRP A 117 0.23 -12.59 0.52
C TRP A 117 0.67 -13.57 -0.56
N ALA A 118 1.50 -14.55 -0.20
CA ALA A 118 1.99 -15.60 -1.09
C ALA A 118 1.02 -16.79 -1.20
N SER A 119 -0.13 -16.76 -0.52
CA SER A 119 -1.08 -17.88 -0.55
C SER A 119 -1.62 -18.11 -1.97
N SER A 120 -1.74 -19.37 -2.37
CA SER A 120 -2.28 -19.78 -3.67
C SER A 120 -3.74 -19.37 -3.90
N GLU A 121 -4.42 -18.91 -2.85
CA GLU A 121 -5.76 -18.33 -2.90
C GLU A 121 -5.77 -16.95 -3.60
N MET A 122 -4.62 -16.29 -3.71
CA MET A 122 -4.49 -15.01 -4.41
C MET A 122 -4.47 -15.23 -5.92
N ARG A 123 -5.64 -15.14 -6.56
CA ARG A 123 -5.81 -15.36 -8.02
C ARG A 123 -5.44 -14.18 -8.90
N ILE A 124 -4.87 -13.12 -8.31
CA ILE A 124 -4.46 -11.91 -9.01
C ILE A 124 -2.99 -11.58 -8.68
N PRO A 125 -2.30 -10.79 -9.52
CA PRO A 125 -0.97 -10.28 -9.21
C PRO A 125 -0.91 -9.56 -7.86
N VAL A 126 0.01 -10.01 -7.02
CA VAL A 126 0.42 -9.36 -5.78
C VAL A 126 1.79 -8.73 -6.00
N VAL A 127 1.89 -7.41 -5.91
CA VAL A 127 3.13 -6.66 -6.13
C VAL A 127 3.53 -5.95 -4.83
N THR A 128 4.28 -6.63 -3.98
CA THR A 128 4.66 -6.09 -2.66
C THR A 128 5.47 -4.80 -2.81
N GLY A 129 5.06 -3.77 -2.08
CA GLY A 129 5.77 -2.52 -1.91
C GLY A 129 6.91 -2.65 -0.92
N VAL A 130 8.10 -2.29 -1.37
CA VAL A 130 9.31 -2.15 -0.56
C VAL A 130 9.62 -0.67 -0.42
N MET A 131 9.98 -0.22 0.78
CA MET A 131 10.28 1.18 1.07
C MET A 131 11.76 1.49 0.80
N PHE A 132 11.99 2.58 0.07
CA PHE A 132 13.30 3.11 -0.30
C PHE A 132 13.46 4.47 0.41
N ASP A 133 13.79 4.45 1.69
CA ASP A 133 13.96 5.63 2.55
C ASP A 133 15.41 5.75 3.05
N ASN A 134 15.62 6.14 4.30
CA ASN A 134 16.94 6.26 4.92
C ASN A 134 17.47 4.95 5.54
N ARG A 135 16.81 3.80 5.32
CA ARG A 135 17.28 2.48 5.77
C ARG A 135 18.56 2.00 5.06
N ASP A 136 19.22 0.98 5.62
CA ASP A 136 20.40 0.37 4.99
C ASP A 136 20.03 -0.23 3.61
N GLY A 137 20.85 0.06 2.60
CA GLY A 137 20.70 -0.49 1.26
C GLY A 137 20.77 -2.02 1.23
N ARG A 138 21.50 -2.65 2.17
CA ARG A 138 21.49 -4.11 2.32
C ARG A 138 20.11 -4.66 2.66
N THR A 139 19.39 -3.99 3.57
CA THR A 139 18.01 -4.34 3.92
C THR A 139 17.10 -4.20 2.71
N VAL A 140 17.21 -3.11 1.94
CA VAL A 140 16.43 -2.94 0.70
C VAL A 140 16.73 -4.05 -0.30
N ILE A 141 18.00 -4.35 -0.55
CA ILE A 141 18.41 -5.42 -1.47
C ILE A 141 17.81 -6.76 -1.03
N GLU A 142 17.88 -7.07 0.26
CA GLU A 142 17.33 -8.32 0.79
C GLU A 142 15.80 -8.38 0.66
N GLN A 143 15.09 -7.29 0.98
CA GLN A 143 13.64 -7.18 0.84
C GLN A 143 13.22 -7.37 -0.61
N VAL A 144 13.86 -6.63 -1.53
CA VAL A 144 13.60 -6.75 -2.96
C VAL A 144 13.92 -8.19 -3.42
N SER A 145 15.02 -8.78 -2.97
CA SER A 145 15.40 -10.17 -3.25
C SER A 145 14.33 -11.17 -2.84
N ARG A 146 13.86 -11.10 -1.59
CA ARG A 146 12.82 -12.00 -1.06
C ARG A 146 11.49 -11.82 -1.77
N THR A 147 11.03 -10.58 -1.96
CA THR A 147 9.77 -10.30 -2.68
C THR A 147 9.76 -10.94 -4.07
N THR A 148 10.86 -10.83 -4.83
CA THR A 148 10.96 -11.42 -6.17
C THR A 148 11.24 -12.93 -6.21
N LYS A 149 11.50 -13.55 -5.06
CA LYS A 149 11.59 -15.02 -4.96
C LYS A 149 10.23 -15.62 -4.62
N THR A 150 9.49 -14.95 -3.74
CA THR A 150 8.13 -15.36 -3.32
C THR A 150 7.07 -15.00 -4.36
N GLY A 151 7.27 -13.92 -5.12
CA GLY A 151 6.46 -13.55 -6.29
C GLY A 151 7.34 -13.06 -7.44
N SER A 152 6.76 -12.53 -8.51
CA SER A 152 7.54 -12.15 -9.71
C SER A 152 8.07 -10.71 -9.70
N HIS A 153 7.43 -9.81 -8.95
CA HIS A 153 7.68 -8.37 -9.02
C HIS A 153 7.63 -7.68 -7.66
N PHE A 154 8.16 -6.47 -7.58
CA PHE A 154 8.06 -5.58 -6.43
C PHE A 154 7.67 -4.17 -6.89
N SER A 155 7.14 -3.35 -5.98
CA SER A 155 6.98 -1.90 -6.19
C SER A 155 7.91 -1.12 -5.25
N ALA A 156 8.53 -0.04 -5.75
CA ALA A 156 9.43 0.79 -4.97
C ALA A 156 8.71 2.03 -4.43
N PHE A 157 8.43 2.07 -3.13
CA PHE A 157 7.89 3.26 -2.48
C PHE A 157 9.02 4.20 -2.06
N ALA A 158 8.79 5.52 -2.14
CA ALA A 158 9.84 6.54 -1.98
C ALA A 158 11.02 6.38 -2.95
N TYR A 159 10.75 5.92 -4.18
CA TYR A 159 11.73 5.73 -5.25
C TYR A 159 12.63 6.96 -5.50
N ASN A 160 12.12 8.17 -5.25
CA ASN A 160 12.90 9.40 -5.35
C ASN A 160 14.13 9.45 -4.42
N SER A 161 14.21 8.60 -3.39
CA SER A 161 15.39 8.47 -2.52
C SER A 161 16.61 7.87 -3.22
N LEU A 162 16.44 7.24 -4.38
CA LEU A 162 17.56 6.79 -5.20
C LEU A 162 18.24 7.93 -5.97
N PHE A 163 17.68 9.14 -5.96
CA PHE A 163 18.18 10.27 -6.75
C PHE A 163 18.74 11.39 -5.88
N GLU A 164 19.66 12.15 -6.48
CA GLU A 164 20.23 13.35 -5.86
C GLU A 164 19.15 14.41 -5.63
N ARG A 165 19.27 15.14 -4.51
CA ARG A 165 18.39 16.28 -4.22
C ARG A 165 19.06 17.55 -4.73
N LEU A 166 18.33 18.29 -5.55
CA LEU A 166 18.77 19.57 -6.08
C LEU A 166 18.00 20.71 -5.42
N ASP A 167 18.66 21.84 -5.23
CA ASP A 167 18.01 23.09 -4.84
C ASP A 167 17.28 23.73 -6.04
N ARG A 168 16.64 24.90 -5.82
CA ARG A 168 15.93 25.63 -6.89
C ARG A 168 16.81 26.08 -8.06
N ARG A 169 18.14 26.07 -7.88
CA ARG A 169 19.14 26.45 -8.90
C ARG A 169 19.77 25.21 -9.56
N GLY A 170 19.28 24.01 -9.25
CA GLY A 170 19.83 22.76 -9.79
C GLY A 170 21.13 22.31 -9.13
N LYS A 171 21.53 22.90 -7.99
CA LYS A 171 22.77 22.50 -7.29
C LYS A 171 22.48 21.40 -6.27
N PRO A 172 23.41 20.43 -6.06
CA PRO A 172 23.24 19.40 -5.05
C PRO A 172 23.06 19.98 -3.65
N VAL A 173 22.00 19.55 -2.97
CA VAL A 173 21.80 19.83 -1.54
C VAL A 173 22.78 18.96 -0.74
N LYS A 174 23.54 19.58 0.16
CA LYS A 174 24.54 18.90 1.01
C LYS A 174 24.05 18.83 2.45
N ASP A 175 23.14 17.90 2.71
CA ASP A 175 22.59 17.61 4.04
C ASP A 175 22.60 16.11 4.34
N ASP A 176 22.32 15.73 5.59
CA ASP A 176 22.33 14.33 6.04
C ASP A 176 21.39 13.44 5.22
N ARG A 177 20.25 13.99 4.78
CA ARG A 177 19.31 13.29 3.93
C ARG A 177 19.92 13.01 2.55
N SER A 178 20.73 13.90 2.01
CA SER A 178 21.42 13.71 0.73
C SER A 178 22.57 12.72 0.85
N LEU A 179 23.27 12.69 2.00
CA LEU A 179 24.25 11.65 2.33
C LEU A 179 23.59 10.26 2.42
N SER A 180 22.47 10.16 3.14
CA SER A 180 21.69 8.92 3.25
C SER A 180 21.21 8.41 1.88
N ARG A 181 20.67 9.29 1.04
CA ARG A 181 20.27 8.95 -0.34
C ARG A 181 21.45 8.50 -1.20
N ALA A 182 22.62 9.15 -1.08
CA ALA A 182 23.82 8.74 -1.80
C ALA A 182 24.30 7.34 -1.37
N ALA A 183 24.26 7.04 -0.06
CA ALA A 183 24.59 5.72 0.47
C ALA A 183 23.62 4.64 -0.02
N LEU A 184 22.31 4.89 0.05
CA LEU A 184 21.28 3.99 -0.49
C LEU A 184 21.50 3.74 -1.98
N ARG A 185 21.62 4.81 -2.77
CA ARG A 185 21.83 4.76 -4.22
C ARG A 185 23.04 3.88 -4.57
N ARG A 186 24.17 4.10 -3.89
CA ARG A 186 25.44 3.40 -4.15
C ARG A 186 25.29 1.89 -3.99
N GLN A 187 24.48 1.43 -3.04
CA GLN A 187 24.26 0.01 -2.81
C GLN A 187 23.16 -0.57 -3.72
N VAL A 188 22.01 0.11 -3.82
CA VAL A 188 20.79 -0.46 -4.40
C VAL A 188 20.77 -0.40 -5.93
N ILE A 189 21.26 0.68 -6.56
CA ILE A 189 21.23 0.79 -8.04
C ILE A 189 22.00 -0.33 -8.74
N PRO A 190 23.25 -0.67 -8.34
CA PRO A 190 23.97 -1.78 -8.97
C PRO A 190 23.19 -3.09 -8.92
N TYR A 191 22.57 -3.40 -7.78
CA TYR A 191 21.73 -4.59 -7.62
C TYR A 191 20.52 -4.58 -8.57
N LEU A 192 19.78 -3.47 -8.63
CA LEU A 192 18.62 -3.35 -9.52
C LEU A 192 19.01 -3.49 -11.00
N ARG A 193 20.15 -2.92 -11.41
CA ARG A 193 20.69 -3.05 -12.78
C ARG A 193 21.07 -4.50 -13.10
N TRP A 194 21.78 -5.17 -12.19
CA TRP A 194 22.12 -6.58 -12.34
C TRP A 194 20.86 -7.44 -12.52
N ARG A 195 19.84 -7.23 -11.69
CA ARG A 195 18.55 -7.94 -11.77
C ARG A 195 17.83 -7.75 -13.10
N ALA A 196 17.79 -6.51 -13.59
CA ALA A 196 17.20 -6.22 -14.89
C ALA A 196 17.93 -6.98 -16.01
N SER A 197 19.27 -7.09 -15.93
CA SER A 197 20.05 -7.82 -16.92
C SER A 197 19.89 -9.35 -16.84
N GLU A 198 19.72 -9.92 -15.65
CA GLU A 198 19.42 -11.35 -15.45
C GLU A 198 18.08 -11.74 -16.06
N GLY A 199 17.05 -10.92 -15.86
CA GLY A 199 15.72 -11.16 -16.44
C GLY A 199 15.75 -11.23 -17.97
N VAL A 200 16.54 -10.38 -18.61
CA VAL A 200 16.73 -10.40 -20.08
C VAL A 200 17.43 -11.68 -20.54
N ARG A 201 18.44 -12.16 -19.79
CA ARG A 201 19.16 -13.41 -20.14
C ARG A 201 18.29 -14.66 -20.01
N LEU A 202 17.39 -14.69 -19.02
CA LEU A 202 16.46 -15.80 -18.81
C LEU A 202 15.33 -15.82 -19.85
N ALA A 203 14.84 -14.66 -20.29
CA ALA A 203 13.80 -14.57 -21.33
C ALA A 203 14.30 -14.87 -22.75
N ALA A 204 15.62 -14.83 -22.96
CA ALA A 204 16.28 -15.14 -24.24
C ALA A 204 16.67 -16.62 -24.40
N ARG A 205 16.34 -17.47 -23.41
CA ARG A 205 16.51 -18.92 -23.44
C ARG A 205 15.16 -19.60 -23.53
#